data_AF-A0A1B6HMK9-F1
#
_entry.id   AF-A0A1B6HMK9-F1
#
_cell.length_a   1.000
_cell.length_b   1.000
_cell.length_c   1.000
_cell.angle_alpha   90.00
_cell.angle_beta   90.00
_cell.angle_gamma   90.00
#
_symmetry.space_group_name_H-M   'P 1'
#
loop_
_entity.id
_entity.type
_entity.pdbx_description
1 polymer ?
#
loop_
_entity_poly.entity_id
_entity_poly.type
_entity_poly.pdbx_seq_one_letter_code
_entity_poly.pdbx_strand_id
1 'polypeptide(L)'
;LKSKGKKMKKGDLYAQRKDSTLIVSWKDKRAVHMLSTLSKGSSNEMTSVPSRWPNKPPTDKPNVVLDYIQHMGGVERSDHFVASYLFMRRTKKWYRKLFFWLFEVSIINTYLLYKMTQEKHHK
;
A
#
# COMPACT_ATOMS: atom_id res chain seq x y z
N LEU A 1 -24.25 1.91 -1.68
CA LEU A 1 -24.08 3.16 -2.46
C LEU A 1 -24.40 2.92 -3.94
N LYS A 2 -25.69 2.73 -4.28
CA LYS A 2 -26.15 2.85 -5.66
C LYS A 2 -26.87 4.18 -5.77
N SER A 3 -26.12 5.25 -6.00
CA SER A 3 -26.72 6.47 -6.55
C SER A 3 -26.94 6.22 -8.04
N LYS A 4 -28.20 6.26 -8.47
CA LYS A 4 -28.55 6.39 -9.89
C LYS A 4 -27.96 7.71 -10.38
N GLY A 5 -27.08 7.68 -11.38
CA GLY A 5 -26.77 8.85 -12.20
C GLY A 5 -25.34 9.37 -12.12
N LYS A 6 -24.77 9.55 -13.32
CA LYS A 6 -23.48 10.16 -13.70
C LYS A 6 -22.24 9.26 -13.58
N LYS A 7 -21.70 8.89 -14.75
CA LYS A 7 -20.36 8.30 -14.87
C LYS A 7 -19.34 9.34 -14.40
N MET A 8 -18.52 8.98 -13.42
CA MET A 8 -17.42 9.83 -12.95
C MET A 8 -16.51 10.23 -14.13
N LYS A 9 -16.07 11.48 -14.17
CA LYS A 9 -15.00 11.97 -15.04
C LYS A 9 -13.64 11.75 -14.37
N LYS A 10 -12.56 11.87 -15.14
CA LYS A 10 -11.20 11.82 -14.60
C LYS A 10 -10.99 13.03 -13.69
N GLY A 11 -10.49 12.80 -12.48
CA GLY A 11 -10.32 13.80 -11.43
C GLY A 11 -11.50 13.86 -10.44
N ASP A 12 -12.64 13.27 -10.76
CA ASP A 12 -13.81 13.33 -9.87
C ASP A 12 -13.53 12.59 -8.54
N LEU A 13 -13.96 13.22 -7.46
CA LEU A 13 -13.90 12.71 -6.09
C LEU A 13 -15.30 12.77 -5.47
N TYR A 14 -15.80 11.61 -5.03
CA TYR A 14 -17.00 11.50 -4.21
C TYR A 14 -16.63 10.88 -2.89
N ALA A 15 -16.97 11.55 -1.79
CA ALA A 15 -16.71 11.01 -0.48
C ALA A 15 -17.96 11.13 0.39
N GLN A 16 -18.23 10.08 1.16
CA GLN A 16 -19.32 10.02 2.12
C GLN A 16 -18.79 9.45 3.42
N ARG A 17 -19.09 10.14 4.52
CA ARG A 17 -18.72 9.69 5.85
C ARG A 17 -19.98 9.35 6.64
N LYS A 18 -19.95 8.20 7.31
CA LYS A 18 -20.92 7.83 8.33
C LYS A 18 -20.13 7.43 9.58
N ASP A 19 -20.29 8.20 10.65
CA ASP A 19 -19.60 8.01 11.93
C ASP A 19 -18.06 7.97 11.75
N SER A 20 -17.44 6.86 12.13
CA SER A 20 -16.00 6.60 11.96
C SER A 20 -15.63 6.11 10.57
N THR A 21 -16.58 5.76 9.71
CA THR A 21 -16.33 5.14 8.41
C THR A 21 -16.45 6.16 7.29
N LEU A 22 -15.36 6.33 6.54
CA LEU A 22 -15.28 7.14 5.34
C LEU A 22 -15.21 6.24 4.11
N ILE A 23 -16.08 6.50 3.14
CA ILE A 23 -16.04 5.88 1.81
C ILE A 23 -15.64 6.96 0.80
N VAL A 24 -14.58 6.69 0.04
CA VAL A 24 -14.08 7.58 -1.02
C VAL A 24 -14.12 6.84 -2.35
N SER A 25 -14.66 7.50 -3.37
CA SER A 25 -14.62 7.06 -4.76
C SER A 25 -13.90 8.13 -5.56
N TRP A 26 -12.76 7.79 -6.13
CA TRP A 26 -11.94 8.69 -6.93
C TRP A 26 -11.68 8.06 -8.29
N LYS A 27 -11.73 8.84 -9.37
CA LYS A 27 -11.44 8.32 -10.71
C LYS A 27 -10.23 9.00 -11.32
N ASP A 28 -9.17 8.23 -11.52
CA ASP A 28 -8.06 8.60 -12.41
C ASP A 28 -8.25 7.90 -13.77
N LYS A 29 -7.34 7.00 -14.18
CA LYS A 29 -7.55 6.13 -15.36
C LYS A 29 -8.70 5.16 -15.15
N ARG A 30 -8.87 4.68 -13.91
CA ARG A 30 -9.95 3.79 -13.46
C ARG A 30 -10.52 4.34 -12.16
N ALA A 31 -11.76 3.95 -11.85
CA ALA A 31 -12.36 4.27 -10.56
C ALA A 31 -11.67 3.45 -9.46
N VAL A 32 -11.32 4.12 -8.37
CA VAL A 32 -10.72 3.59 -7.16
C VAL A 32 -11.70 3.87 -6.04
N HIS A 33 -12.08 2.81 -5.31
CA HIS A 33 -12.95 2.91 -4.16
C HIS A 33 -12.16 2.54 -2.92
N MET A 34 -12.20 3.41 -1.92
CA MET A 34 -11.51 3.26 -0.64
C MET A 34 -12.54 3.28 0.49
N LEU A 35 -12.30 2.44 1.49
CA LEU A 35 -13.00 2.48 2.75
C LEU A 35 -11.94 2.66 3.85
N SER A 36 -12.14 3.66 4.70
CA SER A 36 -11.20 4.01 5.76
C SER A 36 -11.94 4.30 7.05
N THR A 37 -11.39 3.85 8.17
CA THR A 37 -11.86 4.18 9.52
C THR A 37 -11.00 5.27 10.18
N LEU A 38 -9.97 5.77 9.49
CA LEU A 38 -9.05 6.77 10.02
C LEU A 38 -9.73 8.14 10.10
N SER A 39 -9.68 8.75 11.28
CA SER A 39 -10.38 10.00 11.58
C SER A 39 -9.64 11.27 11.12
N LYS A 40 -8.44 11.16 10.55
CA LYS A 40 -7.62 12.32 10.18
C LYS A 40 -7.74 12.59 8.68
N GLY A 41 -8.43 13.67 8.33
CA GLY A 41 -8.53 14.20 6.97
C GLY A 41 -9.96 14.55 6.61
N SER A 42 -10.16 15.76 6.08
CA SER A 42 -11.39 16.07 5.38
C SER A 42 -11.54 15.10 4.20
N SER A 43 -12.77 14.62 3.99
CA SER A 43 -13.11 13.63 2.95
C SER A 43 -12.75 14.07 1.53
N ASN A 44 -12.46 15.37 1.37
CA ASN A 44 -12.23 16.05 0.10
C ASN A 44 -10.80 16.57 -0.07
N GLU A 45 -9.90 16.31 0.88
CA GLU A 45 -8.51 16.74 0.73
C GLU A 45 -7.79 15.95 -0.37
N MET A 46 -7.27 16.69 -1.33
CA MET A 46 -6.43 16.18 -2.40
C MET A 46 -5.07 16.85 -2.30
N THR A 47 -4.03 16.06 -2.47
CA THR A 47 -2.64 16.54 -2.55
C THR A 47 -2.16 16.40 -3.98
N SER A 48 -1.52 17.45 -4.50
CA SER A 48 -0.88 17.40 -5.81
C SER A 48 0.42 16.61 -5.72
N VAL A 49 0.49 15.50 -6.46
CA VAL A 49 1.62 14.58 -6.41
C VAL A 49 2.37 14.67 -7.73
N PRO A 50 3.69 14.90 -7.71
CA PRO A 50 4.47 14.93 -8.93
C PRO A 50 4.34 13.60 -9.67
N SER A 51 4.25 13.67 -10.98
CA SER A 51 4.23 12.47 -11.80
C SER A 51 5.57 11.75 -11.68
N ARG A 52 5.51 10.40 -11.60
CA ARG A 52 6.69 9.54 -11.71
C ARG A 52 7.41 9.69 -13.07
N TRP A 53 6.69 10.16 -14.08
CA TRP A 53 7.21 10.38 -15.43
C TRP A 53 7.51 11.87 -15.64
N PRO A 54 8.72 12.24 -16.12
CA PRO A 54 9.15 13.64 -16.28
C PRO A 54 8.21 14.47 -17.17
N ASN A 55 7.60 13.84 -18.18
CA ASN A 55 6.81 14.53 -19.21
C ASN A 55 5.31 14.56 -18.89
N LYS A 56 4.90 14.33 -17.63
CA LYS A 56 3.50 14.31 -17.24
C LYS A 56 3.23 15.34 -16.13
N PRO A 57 2.11 16.07 -16.21
CA PRO A 57 1.76 17.03 -15.18
C PRO A 57 1.54 16.33 -13.83
N PRO A 58 1.71 17.06 -12.72
CA PRO A 58 1.30 16.61 -11.40
C PRO A 58 -0.17 16.14 -11.43
N THR A 59 -0.49 15.16 -10.60
CA THR A 59 -1.86 14.63 -10.49
C THR A 59 -2.33 14.76 -9.07
N ASP A 60 -3.51 15.34 -8.90
CA ASP A 60 -4.14 15.48 -7.59
C ASP A 60 -4.72 14.12 -7.16
N LYS A 61 -4.28 13.66 -5.99
CA LYS A 61 -4.70 12.38 -5.41
C LYS A 61 -5.33 12.63 -4.04
N PRO A 62 -6.41 11.91 -3.69
CA PRO A 62 -6.99 12.02 -2.36
C PRO A 62 -5.98 11.56 -1.29
N ASN A 63 -5.96 12.25 -0.15
CA ASN A 63 -5.06 11.90 0.96
C ASN A 63 -5.25 10.45 1.43
N VAL A 64 -6.49 9.96 1.46
CA VAL A 64 -6.81 8.56 1.79
C VAL A 64 -6.09 7.55 0.88
N VAL A 65 -5.91 7.89 -0.40
CA VAL A 65 -5.18 7.02 -1.35
C VAL A 65 -3.68 7.07 -1.09
N LEU A 66 -3.15 8.24 -0.71
CA LEU A 66 -1.74 8.40 -0.36
C LEU A 66 -1.39 7.67 0.93
N ASP A 67 -2.21 7.83 1.97
CA ASP A 67 -2.08 7.12 3.23
C ASP A 67 -2.07 5.61 2.99
N TYR A 68 -2.99 5.13 2.16
CA TYR A 68 -3.03 3.72 1.79
C TYR A 68 -1.74 3.28 1.10
N ILE A 69 -1.25 4.00 0.09
CA ILE A 69 0.00 3.66 -0.61
C ILE A 69 1.21 3.66 0.34
N GLN A 70 1.28 4.63 1.25
CA GLN A 70 2.37 4.73 2.23
C GLN A 70 2.42 3.50 3.14
N HIS A 71 1.26 3.02 3.59
CA HIS A 71 1.17 1.91 4.54
C HIS A 71 1.06 0.52 3.87
N MET A 72 0.58 0.44 2.62
CA MET A 72 0.51 -0.80 1.85
C MET A 72 1.87 -1.48 1.67
N GLY A 73 2.94 -0.69 1.58
CA GLY A 73 4.27 -1.17 1.24
C GLY A 73 4.86 -2.19 2.22
N GLY A 74 4.27 -2.42 3.39
CA GLY A 74 4.75 -3.45 4.32
C GLY A 74 4.65 -4.86 3.73
N VAL A 75 3.48 -5.24 3.23
CA VAL A 75 3.19 -6.61 2.76
C VAL A 75 3.77 -6.85 1.36
N GLU A 76 3.67 -5.86 0.47
CA GLU A 76 4.20 -5.99 -0.89
C GLU A 76 5.73 -6.10 -0.92
N ARG A 77 6.44 -5.44 0.00
CA ARG A 77 7.90 -5.58 0.11
C ARG A 77 8.28 -7.00 0.54
N SER A 78 7.60 -7.56 1.54
CA SER A 78 7.85 -8.95 1.94
C SER A 78 7.58 -9.93 0.80
N ASP A 79 6.48 -9.74 0.05
CA ASP A 79 6.16 -10.59 -1.11
C ASP A 79 7.19 -10.44 -2.24
N HIS A 80 7.71 -9.23 -2.46
CA HIS A 80 8.78 -8.99 -3.43
C HIS A 80 10.10 -9.68 -3.03
N PHE A 81 10.44 -9.65 -1.74
CA PHE A 81 11.59 -10.40 -1.23
C PHE A 81 11.39 -11.90 -1.47
N VAL A 82 10.24 -12.47 -1.08
CA VAL A 82 9.93 -13.89 -1.29
C VAL A 82 9.99 -14.29 -2.77
N ALA A 83 9.52 -13.43 -3.69
CA ALA A 83 9.58 -13.69 -5.12
C ALA A 83 10.99 -13.62 -5.73
N SER A 84 11.89 -12.82 -5.15
CA SER A 84 13.27 -12.65 -5.62
C SER A 84 14.24 -13.68 -5.04
N TYR A 85 13.84 -14.47 -4.02
CA TYR A 85 14.68 -15.53 -3.48
C TYR A 85 14.70 -16.77 -4.39
N LEU A 86 15.80 -16.89 -5.15
CA LEU A 86 16.18 -18.03 -5.98
C LEU A 86 16.39 -19.37 -5.22
N PHE A 87 16.21 -19.40 -3.89
CA PHE A 87 16.53 -20.57 -3.06
C PHE A 87 15.46 -21.67 -3.04
N MET A 88 14.34 -21.47 -3.73
CA MET A 88 13.30 -22.49 -3.89
C MET A 88 13.77 -23.60 -4.85
N ARG A 89 14.73 -24.42 -4.40
CA ARG A 89 15.14 -25.64 -5.10
C ARG A 89 13.90 -26.49 -5.34
N ARG A 90 13.65 -26.90 -6.59
CA ARG A 90 12.52 -27.77 -6.94
C ARG A 90 12.54 -29.01 -6.05
N THR A 91 11.55 -29.12 -5.18
CA THR A 91 11.40 -30.26 -4.26
C THR A 91 10.00 -30.84 -4.39
N LYS A 92 9.90 -32.16 -4.42
CA LYS A 92 8.61 -32.87 -4.46
C LYS A 92 7.92 -32.90 -3.09
N LYS A 93 8.63 -32.56 -2.01
CA LYS A 93 8.15 -32.63 -0.63
C LYS A 93 7.80 -31.24 -0.10
N TRP A 94 6.50 -30.96 0.06
CA TRP A 94 5.99 -29.62 0.40
C TRP A 94 6.53 -29.06 1.73
N TYR A 95 6.75 -29.90 2.73
CA TYR A 95 7.25 -29.45 4.05
C TYR A 95 8.64 -28.83 3.99
N ARG A 96 9.49 -29.21 3.02
CA ARG A 96 10.82 -28.62 2.85
C ARG A 96 10.73 -27.17 2.39
N LYS A 97 9.73 -26.85 1.56
CA LYS A 97 9.45 -25.47 1.12
C LYS A 97 9.06 -24.59 2.30
N LEU A 98 8.22 -25.11 3.21
CA LEU A 98 7.84 -24.39 4.43
C LEU A 98 9.03 -24.14 5.35
N PHE A 99 9.90 -25.15 5.57
CA PHE A 99 11.09 -25.01 6.39
C PHE A 99 12.03 -23.91 5.88
N PHE A 100 12.37 -23.93 4.58
CA PHE A 100 13.26 -22.92 4.02
C PHE A 100 12.65 -21.51 4.05
N TRP A 101 11.33 -21.39 3.81
CA TRP A 101 10.64 -20.11 3.94
C TRP A 101 10.72 -19.55 5.37
N LEU A 102 10.45 -20.38 6.39
CA LEU A 102 10.57 -19.96 7.80
C LEU A 102 12.01 -19.58 8.17
N PHE A 103 12.99 -20.34 7.67
CA PHE A 103 14.41 -20.06 7.90
C PHE A 103 14.83 -18.71 7.29
N GLU A 104 14.41 -18.42 6.05
CA GLU A 104 14.67 -17.13 5.40
C GLU A 104 14.02 -15.96 6.14
N VAL A 105 12.75 -16.09 6.53
CA VAL A 105 12.05 -15.08 7.34
C VAL A 105 12.80 -14.82 8.65
N SER A 106 13.32 -15.88 9.29
CA SER A 106 14.09 -15.77 10.53
C SER A 106 15.40 -14.99 10.34
N ILE A 107 16.12 -15.23 9.23
CA ILE A 107 17.34 -14.48 8.88
C ILE A 107 17.02 -13.00 8.66
N ILE A 108 15.98 -12.68 7.87
CA ILE A 108 15.58 -11.30 7.59
C ILE A 108 15.19 -10.57 8.88
N ASN A 109 14.41 -11.22 9.74
CA ASN A 109 14.01 -10.66 11.02
C ASN A 109 15.21 -10.41 11.94
N THR A 110 16.17 -11.34 11.98
CA THR A 110 17.41 -11.18 12.77
C THR A 110 18.24 -10.00 12.26
N TYR A 111 18.35 -9.85 10.94
CA TYR A 111 19.04 -8.71 10.33
C TYR A 111 18.34 -7.37 10.62
N LEU A 112 17.00 -7.34 10.57
CA LEU A 112 16.22 -6.15 10.91
C LEU A 112 16.41 -5.76 12.38
N LEU A 113 16.37 -6.73 13.29
CA LEU A 113 16.67 -6.54 14.73
C LEU A 113 18.08 -6.01 14.95
N TYR A 114 19.08 -6.56 14.25
CA TYR A 114 20.46 -6.08 14.30
C TYR A 114 20.54 -4.61 13.90
N LYS A 115 19.94 -4.22 12.76
CA LYS A 115 19.91 -2.82 12.30
C LYS A 115 19.24 -1.88 13.30
N MET A 116 18.09 -2.26 13.84
CA MET A 116 17.38 -1.46 14.85
C MET A 116 18.21 -1.27 16.12
N THR A 117 19.00 -2.28 16.50
CA THR A 117 19.88 -2.21 17.66
C THR A 117 21.07 -1.29 17.41
N GLN A 118 21.69 -1.37 16.23
CA GLN A 118 22.77 -0.46 15.83
C GLN A 118 22.30 1.00 15.76
N GLU A 119 21.14 1.28 15.17
CA GLU A 119 20.56 2.63 15.12
C GLU A 119 20.25 3.21 16.51
N LYS A 120 19.89 2.37 17.49
CA LYS A 120 19.71 2.78 18.89
C LYS A 120 21.03 3.07 19.60
N HIS A 121 22.11 2.38 19.25
CA HIS A 121 23.43 2.63 19.83
C HIS A 121 24.14 3.86 19.25
N HIS A 122 23.73 4.33 18.07
CA HIS A 122 24.25 5.53 17.40
C HIS A 122 23.43 6.80 17.67
N LYS A 123 22.46 6.75 18.60
CA LYS A 123 21.74 7.91 19.15
C LYS A 123 22.14 8.11 20.60
#